data_AF-A0A944SZC9-F1
#
_entry.id   AF-A0A944SZC9-F1
#
_cell.length_a   1.000
_cell.length_b   1.000
_cell.length_c   1.000
_cell.angle_alpha   90.00
_cell.angle_beta   90.00
_cell.angle_gamma   90.00
#
_symmetry.space_group_name_H-M   'P 1'
#
loop_
_entity.id
_entity.type
_entity.pdbx_description
1 polymer ?
#
loop_
_entity_poly.entity_id
_entity_poly.type
_entity_poly.pdbx_seq_one_letter_code
_entity_poly.pdbx_strand_id
1 'polypeptide(L)' 'MIKQVMNEVTSSIIPCPECKVKNRVKQFRPDKIPLCAKCGVKLVSKEENDTQVWFSKSLKNISSIPDPECLGEQK' A
#
# COMPACT_ATOMS: atom_id res chain seq x y z
N MET A 1 9.34 -25.32 -12.97
CA MET A 1 9.18 -24.86 -11.58
C MET A 1 8.58 -23.46 -11.64
N ILE A 2 7.28 -23.33 -11.33
CA ILE A 2 6.55 -22.07 -11.43
C ILE A 2 7.04 -21.18 -10.28
N LYS A 3 7.83 -20.14 -10.59
CA LYS A 3 8.19 -19.11 -9.61
C LYS A 3 6.88 -18.51 -9.09
N GLN A 4 6.53 -18.80 -7.84
CA GLN A 4 5.50 -18.07 -7.12
C GLN A 4 5.93 -16.61 -7.11
N VAL A 5 5.33 -15.80 -7.99
CA VAL A 5 5.42 -14.34 -7.91
C VAL A 5 4.84 -13.99 -6.55
N MET A 6 5.70 -13.61 -5.62
CA MET A 6 5.32 -13.20 -4.28
C MET A 6 4.31 -12.07 -4.44
N ASN A 7 3.06 -12.35 -4.09
CA ASN A 7 1.97 -11.38 -4.01
C ASN A 7 2.16 -10.60 -2.71
N GLU A 8 3.32 -9.95 -2.57
CA GLU A 8 3.65 -9.15 -1.40
C GLU A 8 2.78 -7.89 -1.43
N VAL A 9 1.64 -7.97 -0.76
CA VAL A 9 0.80 -6.81 -0.48
C VAL A 9 1.63 -5.86 0.37
N THR A 10 2.19 -4.84 -0.29
CA THR A 10 2.96 -3.77 0.33
C THR A 10 2.13 -3.17 1.44
N SER A 11 2.55 -3.43 2.68
CA SER A 11 1.85 -2.90 3.85
C SER A 11 2.39 -1.52 4.16
N SER A 12 1.52 -0.54 4.35
CA SER A 12 1.91 0.81 4.75
C SER A 12 2.20 0.87 6.24
N ILE A 13 3.25 1.59 6.64
CA ILE A 13 3.54 1.87 8.06
C ILE A 13 3.14 3.32 8.33
N ILE A 14 2.14 3.51 9.20
CA ILE A 14 1.58 4.81 9.54
C ILE A 14 1.82 5.07 11.03
N PRO A 15 2.50 6.16 11.41
CA PRO A 15 2.61 6.55 12.81
C PRO A 15 1.27 7.09 13.32
N CYS A 16 0.86 6.68 14.53
CA CYS A 16 -0.35 7.21 15.14
C CYS A 16 -0.18 8.72 15.43
N PRO A 17 -1.16 9.58 15.08
CA PRO A 17 -1.06 11.01 15.32
C PRO A 17 -0.97 11.36 16.81
N GLU A 18 -1.62 10.57 17.68
CA GLU A 18 -1.60 10.77 19.13
C GLU A 18 -0.43 10.05 19.82
N CYS A 19 -0.45 8.72 19.84
CA CYS A 19 0.51 7.95 20.65
C CYS A 19 1.84 7.63 19.96
N LYS A 20 2.04 8.08 18.71
CA LYS A 20 3.25 7.92 17.87
C LYS A 20 3.70 6.48 17.57
N VAL A 21 2.98 5.47 18.04
CA VAL A 21 3.26 4.07 17.69
C VAL A 21 3.12 3.85 16.19
N LYS A 22 4.06 3.11 15.60
CA LYS A 22 4.02 2.71 14.19
C LYS A 22 3.00 1.58 14.02
N ASN A 23 1.98 1.81 13.20
CA ASN A 23 0.92 0.84 12.90
C ASN A 23 1.11 0.33 11.47
N ARG A 24 1.08 -1.00 11.28
CA ARG A 24 1.17 -1.63 9.96
C ARG A 24 -0.23 -1.85 9.39
N VAL A 25 -0.57 -1.14 8.33
CA VAL A 25 -1.84 -1.26 7.61
C VAL A 25 -1.63 -2.14 6.38
N LYS A 26 -2.24 -3.33 6.37
CA LYS A 26 -2.08 -4.29 5.27
C LYS A 26 -2.83 -3.87 4.01
N GLN A 27 -4.01 -3.28 4.16
CA GLN A 27 -4.87 -2.88 3.05
C GLN A 27 -5.84 -1.79 3.51
N PHE A 28 -5.99 -0.73 2.73
CA PHE A 28 -7.05 0.26 2.92
C PHE A 28 -8.35 -0.24 2.28
N ARG A 29 -9.49 0.01 2.94
CA ARG A 29 -10.82 -0.39 2.47
C ARG A 29 -11.77 0.81 2.58
N PRO A 30 -12.69 1.01 1.62
CA PRO A 30 -13.58 2.17 1.64
C PRO A 30 -14.47 2.20 2.89
N ASP A 31 -14.93 1.04 3.35
CA ASP A 31 -15.84 0.93 4.51
C ASP A 31 -15.12 0.90 5.87
N LYS A 32 -13.78 0.88 5.89
CA LYS A 32 -13.02 0.68 7.13
C LYS A 32 -11.79 1.58 7.22
N ILE A 33 -11.89 2.58 8.10
CA ILE A 33 -10.76 3.43 8.48
C ILE A 33 -9.85 2.66 9.45
N PRO A 34 -8.52 2.61 9.19
CA PRO A 34 -7.60 1.93 10.08
C PRO A 34 -7.46 2.68 11.41
N LEU A 35 -7.50 1.93 12.51
CA LEU A 35 -7.35 2.45 13.86
C LEU A 35 -5.99 2.07 14.44
N CYS A 36 -5.50 2.88 15.36
CA CYS A 36 -4.29 2.56 16.10
C CYS A 36 -4.53 1.34 17.00
N ALA A 37 -3.65 0.35 16.93
CA ALA A 37 -3.74 -0.85 17.77
C ALA A 37 -3.52 -0.56 19.28
N LYS A 38 -2.87 0.56 19.62
CA LYS A 38 -2.59 0.93 21.01
C LYS A 38 -3.69 1.79 21.63
N CYS A 39 -4.10 2.87 20.97
CA CYS A 39 -5.04 3.85 21.54
C CYS A 39 -6.40 3.92 20.83
N GLY A 40 -6.61 3.17 19.74
CA GLY A 40 -7.89 3.15 19.02
C GLY A 40 -8.19 4.37 18.15
N VAL A 41 -7.34 5.40 18.15
CA VAL A 41 -7.53 6.58 17.30
C VAL A 41 -7.38 6.26 15.81
N LYS A 42 -8.20 6.91 14.98
CA LYS A 42 -8.12 6.83 13.52
C LYS A 42 -6.73 7.27 13.03
N LEU A 43 -6.10 6.45 12.21
CA LEU A 43 -4.75 6.71 11.71
C LEU A 43 -4.74 7.71 10.54
N VAL A 44 -5.84 7.81 9.81
CA VAL A 44 -6.01 8.68 8.64
C VAL A 44 -7.44 9.22 8.61
N SER A 45 -7.65 10.31 7.87
CA SER A 45 -8.99 10.81 7.55
C SER A 45 -9.74 9.91 6.55
N LYS A 46 -11.03 10.18 6.37
CA LYS A 46 -11.85 9.45 5.38
C LYS A 46 -11.36 9.71 3.96
N GLU A 47 -11.10 10.97 3.61
CA GLU A 47 -10.55 11.36 2.30
C GLU A 47 -9.23 10.65 2.01
N GLU A 48 -8.27 10.68 2.94
CA GLU A 48 -6.99 9.98 2.75
C GLU A 48 -7.18 8.46 2.56
N ASN A 49 -8.11 7.84 3.28
CA ASN A 49 -8.42 6.43 3.12
C ASN A 49 -9.01 6.11 1.74
N ASP A 50 -9.96 6.91 1.25
CA ASP A 50 -10.55 6.76 -0.08
C ASP A 50 -9.49 6.96 -1.18
N THR A 51 -8.62 7.97 -1.03
CA THR A 51 -7.48 8.20 -1.92
C THR A 51 -6.54 6.99 -1.96
N GLN A 52 -6.16 6.42 -0.81
CA GLN A 52 -5.32 5.22 -0.74
C GLN A 52 -5.98 3.99 -1.38
N VAL A 53 -7.29 3.80 -1.19
CA VAL A 53 -8.06 2.74 -1.85
C VAL A 53 -8.00 2.89 -3.37
N TRP A 54 -8.20 4.10 -3.88
CA TRP A 54 -8.13 4.40 -5.32
C TRP A 54 -6.71 4.15 -5.86
N PHE A 55 -5.68 4.69 -5.23
CA PHE A 55 -4.28 4.48 -5.62
C PHE A 55 -3.92 3.00 -5.67
N SER A 56 -4.31 2.23 -4.65
CA SER A 56 -4.06 0.78 -4.60
C SER A 56 -4.74 0.00 -5.72
N LYS A 57 -5.89 0.46 -6.22
CA LYS A 57 -6.55 -0.14 -7.40
C LYS A 57 -5.85 0.26 -8.69
N SER A 58 -5.51 1.53 -8.84
CA SER A 58 -4.83 2.06 -10.02
C SER A 58 -3.48 1.38 -10.26
N LEU A 59 -2.70 1.12 -9.21
CA LEU A 59 -1.40 0.45 -9.31
C LEU A 59 -1.47 -1.00 -9.81
N LYS A 60 -2.58 -1.71 -9.56
CA LYS A 60 -2.76 -3.06 -10.12
C LYS A 60 -2.82 -3.04 -11.65
N ASN A 61 -3.35 -1.97 -12.24
CA ASN A 61 -3.49 -1.85 -13.69
C ASN A 61 -2.15 -1.58 -14.39
N ILE A 62 -1.17 -1.00 -13.70
CA ILE A 62 0.16 -0.75 -14.29
C ILE A 62 1.10 -1.96 -14.20
N SER A 63 0.78 -2.97 -13.39
CA SER A 63 1.62 -4.17 -13.25
C SER A 63 1.74 -4.99 -14.53
N SER A 64 0.87 -4.75 -15.50
CA SER A 64 0.91 -5.37 -16.84
C SER A 64 1.81 -4.63 -17.82
N ILE A 65 2.36 -3.46 -17.44
CA ILE A 65 3.31 -2.73 -18.28
C ILE A 65 4.65 -3.46 -18.18
N PRO A 66 5.19 -3.98 -19.29
CA PRO A 66 6.50 -4.62 -19.26
C PRO A 66 7.55 -3.59 -18.82
N ASP A 67 8.48 -4.01 -17.96
CA ASP A 67 9.66 -3.21 -17.68
C ASP A 67 10.32 -2.82 -19.02
N PRO A 68 10.70 -1.56 -19.21
CA PRO A 68 11.43 -1.17 -20.40
C PRO A 68 12.69 -2.02 -20.45
N GLU A 69 12.89 -2.74 -21.56
CA GLU A 69 14.15 -3.43 -21.80
C GLU A 69 15.26 -2.38 -21.74
N CYS A 70 16.06 -2.38 -20.66
CA CYS A 70 17.30 -1.63 -20.62
C CYS A 70 18.19 -2.20 -21.71
N LEU A 71 18.13 -1.61 -22.90
CA LEU A 71 19.08 -1.83 -23.99
C LEU A 71 20.42 -1.27 -23.52
N GLY A 72 21.11 -2.05 -22.70
CA GLY A 72 22.54 -1.88 -22.50
C GLY A 72 23.19 -1.98 -23.87
N GLU A 73 23.89 -0.92 -24.27
CA GLU A 73 24.71 -0.87 -25.48
C GLU A 73 25.63 -2.11 -25.48
N GLN A 74 25.31 -3.09 -26.32
CA GLN A 74 26.23 -4.16 -26.62
C GLN A 74 27.28 -3.60 -27.57
N LYS A 75 28.36 -3.08 -26.95
CA LYS A 75 29.74 -2.98 -27.41
C LYS A 75 30.03 -2.39 -28.78
#